data_AF-A0A919V5P7-F1
#
_entry.id   AF-A0A919V5P7-F1
#
_cell.length_a   1.000
_cell.length_b   1.000
_cell.length_c   1.000
_cell.angle_alpha   90.00
_cell.angle_beta   90.00
_cell.angle_gamma   90.00
#
_symmetry.space_group_name_H-M   'P 1'
#
loop_
_entity.id
_entity.type
_entity.pdbx_description
1 polymer ?
#
loop_
_entity_poly.entity_id
_entity_poly.type
_entity_poly.pdbx_seq_one_letter_code
_entity_poly.pdbx_strand_id
1 'polypeptide(L)'
;MARENARRPAIRAAMLAVTAVLAAGTATAVTLAGRDPGTRPSTAARQEEVAAKGREVMPFDLDRTTHHFDKNARGGVQTVLADDPGDRSQIDLIRGHLDKEIRRFRTGDFGDPATIHGDRMPGLDRLGAGHTRIRMTYQDMPAGGRITYSTDDETLVGALHDWFDAQVSDHGRHAGHG
;
A
#
# COMPACT_ATOMS: atom_id res chain seq x y z
N MET A 1 64.39 35.06 8.77
CA MET A 1 65.23 36.02 8.02
C MET A 1 64.72 36.01 6.59
N ALA A 2 63.79 36.88 6.18
CA ALA A 2 63.88 38.33 5.97
C ALA A 2 64.20 38.67 4.49
N ARG A 3 63.36 39.58 3.96
CA ARG A 3 63.54 40.49 2.82
C ARG A 3 63.10 39.98 1.43
N GLU A 4 62.57 40.79 0.51
CA GLU A 4 62.00 42.15 0.49
C GLU A 4 61.60 42.45 -0.98
N ASN A 5 60.41 43.03 -1.14
CA ASN A 5 59.93 44.00 -2.15
C ASN A 5 60.31 43.95 -3.66
N ALA A 6 59.21 43.95 -4.43
CA ALA A 6 58.80 44.95 -5.43
C ALA A 6 59.48 45.04 -6.81
N ARG A 7 58.63 45.12 -7.85
CA ARG A 7 58.40 46.34 -8.68
C ARG A 7 57.31 46.08 -9.74
N ARG A 8 56.28 46.95 -9.79
CA ARG A 8 55.34 47.16 -10.93
C ARG A 8 56.04 48.06 -11.98
N PRO A 9 55.65 48.11 -13.28
CA PRO A 9 54.51 48.95 -13.70
C PRO A 9 53.75 48.46 -14.97
N ALA A 10 52.76 49.25 -15.34
CA ALA A 10 51.62 48.97 -16.22
C ALA A 10 51.76 49.55 -17.66
N ILE A 11 50.61 49.58 -18.36
CA ILE A 11 50.24 50.40 -19.54
C ILE A 11 50.42 49.62 -20.86
N ARG A 12 49.35 49.31 -21.62
CA ARG A 12 48.62 50.26 -22.48
C ARG A 12 47.12 49.95 -22.65
N ALA A 13 46.37 51.05 -22.68
CA ALA A 13 44.94 51.16 -22.91
C ALA A 13 44.57 51.16 -24.39
N ALA A 14 43.31 50.79 -24.69
CA ALA A 14 42.34 51.42 -25.62
C ALA A 14 41.26 50.36 -25.95
N MET A 15 40.00 50.51 -25.51
CA MET A 15 38.87 51.16 -26.23
C MET A 15 38.73 50.67 -27.68
N LEU A 16 37.59 50.26 -28.24
CA LEU A 16 36.16 50.37 -27.88
C LEU A 16 35.43 49.43 -28.86
N ALA A 17 34.41 48.69 -28.42
CA ALA A 17 33.31 48.29 -29.32
C ALA A 17 32.08 47.93 -28.49
N VAL A 18 31.17 48.90 -28.43
CA VAL A 18 29.79 48.73 -27.96
C VAL A 18 29.08 47.77 -28.90
N THR A 19 28.44 46.74 -28.35
CA THR A 19 27.26 46.13 -28.97
C THR A 19 26.27 45.80 -27.85
N ALA A 20 25.24 46.64 -27.78
CA ALA A 20 24.05 46.37 -27.00
C ALA A 20 23.31 45.18 -27.63
N VAL A 21 23.09 44.12 -26.86
CA VAL A 21 22.13 43.08 -27.22
C VAL A 21 20.92 43.25 -26.32
N LEU A 22 19.82 43.68 -26.94
CA LEU A 22 18.49 43.72 -26.36
C LEU A 22 17.98 42.29 -26.09
N ALA A 23 17.40 42.14 -24.90
CA ALA A 23 16.19 41.39 -24.58
C ALA A 23 16.01 39.95 -25.10
N ALA A 24 16.04 38.99 -24.17
CA ALA A 24 14.95 38.04 -23.98
C ALA A 24 15.09 37.41 -22.58
N GLY A 25 14.44 37.99 -21.58
CA GLY A 25 14.25 37.32 -20.30
C GLY A 25 13.28 36.16 -20.52
N THR A 26 13.81 34.95 -20.66
CA THR A 26 12.98 33.75 -20.52
C THR A 26 12.70 33.57 -19.03
N ALA A 27 11.56 34.08 -18.59
CA ALA A 27 10.98 33.66 -17.32
C ALA A 27 10.63 32.17 -17.46
N THR A 28 11.54 31.30 -17.02
CA THR A 28 11.25 29.89 -16.83
C THR A 28 10.23 29.81 -15.70
N ALA A 29 8.94 29.79 -16.05
CA ALA A 29 7.88 29.45 -15.13
C ALA A 29 8.07 27.97 -14.76
N VAL A 30 8.85 27.72 -13.70
CA VAL A 30 8.80 26.46 -12.98
C VAL A 30 7.40 26.38 -12.41
N THR A 31 6.52 25.66 -13.10
CA THR A 31 5.25 25.22 -12.56
C THR A 31 5.58 24.25 -11.43
N LEU A 32 5.72 24.77 -10.22
CA LEU A 32 5.49 23.99 -9.01
C LEU A 32 4.03 23.58 -9.06
N ALA A 33 3.76 22.40 -9.65
CA ALA A 33 2.51 21.70 -9.46
C ALA A 33 2.39 21.45 -7.96
N GLY A 34 1.68 22.35 -7.27
CA GLY A 34 1.33 22.20 -5.89
C GLY A 34 0.60 20.87 -5.74
N ARG A 35 1.23 19.93 -5.06
CA ARG A 35 0.56 18.73 -4.59
C ARG A 35 -0.43 19.22 -3.54
N ASP A 36 -1.68 19.39 -3.94
CA ASP A 36 -2.77 19.76 -3.04
C ASP A 36 -2.91 18.65 -1.99
N PRO A 37 -2.57 18.91 -0.72
CA PRO A 37 -2.63 17.88 0.33
C PRO A 37 -4.08 17.46 0.66
N GLY A 38 -5.08 18.06 0.01
CA GLY A 38 -6.51 17.73 0.17
C GLY A 38 -7.11 16.80 -0.90
N THR A 39 -6.41 16.49 -2.00
CA THR A 39 -6.98 15.59 -3.03
C THR A 39 -6.86 14.14 -2.58
N ARG A 40 -7.98 13.52 -2.18
CA ARG A 40 -8.01 12.06 -1.99
C ARG A 40 -7.62 11.39 -3.31
N PRO A 41 -6.71 10.39 -3.29
CA PRO A 41 -6.42 9.63 -4.50
C PRO A 41 -7.70 9.04 -5.06
N SER A 42 -7.79 8.99 -6.40
CA SER A 42 -8.88 8.29 -7.06
C SER A 42 -8.88 6.81 -6.65
N THR A 43 -10.03 6.14 -6.76
CA THR A 43 -10.12 4.70 -6.46
C THR A 43 -9.09 3.89 -7.25
N ALA A 44 -8.89 4.21 -8.53
CA ALA A 44 -7.89 3.54 -9.37
C ALA A 44 -6.46 3.76 -8.85
N ALA A 45 -6.08 4.99 -8.48
CA ALA A 45 -4.76 5.28 -7.93
C ALA A 45 -4.53 4.56 -6.59
N ARG A 46 -5.58 4.46 -5.75
CA ARG A 46 -5.51 3.71 -4.49
C ARG A 46 -5.34 2.20 -4.74
N GLN A 47 -6.09 1.62 -5.67
CA GLN A 47 -5.98 0.21 -6.02
C GLN A 47 -4.61 -0.14 -6.61
N GLU A 48 -4.01 0.76 -7.41
CA GLU A 48 -2.65 0.58 -7.93
C GLU A 48 -1.61 0.59 -6.81
N GLU A 49 -1.72 1.52 -5.85
CA GLU A 49 -0.86 1.56 -4.67
C GLU A 49 -0.98 0.28 -3.82
N VAL A 50 -2.21 -0.17 -3.58
CA VAL A 50 -2.50 -1.42 -2.86
C VAL A 50 -1.92 -2.62 -3.59
N ALA A 51 -2.05 -2.70 -4.92
CA ALA A 51 -1.46 -3.77 -5.70
C ALA A 51 0.08 -3.76 -5.62
N ALA A 52 0.70 -2.57 -5.63
CA ALA A 52 2.15 -2.43 -5.49
C ALA A 52 2.63 -2.91 -4.11
N LYS A 53 2.02 -2.44 -3.02
CA LYS A 53 2.34 -2.88 -1.65
C LYS A 53 2.02 -4.34 -1.42
N GLY A 54 0.93 -4.82 -2.01
CA GLY A 54 0.49 -6.21 -1.95
C GLY A 54 1.57 -7.18 -2.43
N ARG A 55 2.33 -6.84 -3.48
CA ARG A 55 3.44 -7.66 -3.99
C ARG A 55 4.60 -7.84 -3.00
N GLU A 56 4.73 -6.95 -2.02
CA GLU A 56 5.78 -7.04 -0.98
C GLU A 56 5.35 -7.91 0.20
N VAL A 57 4.04 -7.99 0.46
CA VAL A 57 3.46 -8.63 1.66
C VAL A 57 2.82 -9.98 1.34
N MET A 58 2.11 -10.08 0.22
CA MET A 58 1.49 -11.31 -0.27
C MET A 58 2.46 -12.02 -1.20
N PRO A 59 2.93 -13.23 -0.85
CA PRO A 59 4.00 -13.91 -1.59
C PRO A 59 3.50 -14.60 -2.88
N PHE A 60 2.24 -14.41 -3.25
CA PHE A 60 1.58 -14.97 -4.45
C PHE A 60 1.23 -13.86 -5.45
N ASP A 61 0.87 -14.25 -6.67
CA ASP A 61 0.58 -13.31 -7.75
C ASP A 61 -0.89 -12.85 -7.68
N LEU A 62 -1.10 -11.56 -7.40
CA LEU A 62 -2.45 -10.98 -7.33
C LEU A 62 -3.22 -11.08 -8.65
N ASP A 63 -2.54 -11.05 -9.79
CA ASP A 63 -3.19 -11.14 -11.09
C ASP A 63 -3.62 -12.58 -11.44
N ARG A 64 -3.31 -13.56 -10.57
CA ARG A 64 -3.62 -15.00 -10.74
C ARG A 64 -4.37 -15.57 -9.53
N THR A 65 -4.90 -14.70 -8.69
CA THR A 65 -5.63 -15.07 -7.47
C THR A 65 -6.85 -14.18 -7.29
N THR A 66 -7.87 -14.74 -6.65
CA THR A 66 -9.09 -14.03 -6.28
C THR A 66 -9.34 -14.14 -4.79
N HIS A 67 -9.60 -13.00 -4.15
CA HIS A 67 -9.98 -12.89 -2.75
C HIS A 67 -11.49 -12.76 -2.62
N HIS A 68 -12.09 -13.53 -1.71
CA HIS A 68 -13.49 -13.44 -1.34
C HIS A 68 -13.63 -13.08 0.13
N PHE A 69 -14.45 -12.08 0.43
CA PHE A 69 -14.70 -11.61 1.79
C PHE A 69 -16.21 -11.64 2.07
N ASP A 70 -16.68 -12.75 2.64
CA ASP A 70 -18.11 -13.05 2.75
C ASP A 70 -18.60 -12.74 4.17
N LYS A 71 -19.52 -11.79 4.28
CA LYS A 71 -20.12 -11.40 5.57
C LYS A 71 -21.21 -12.38 5.97
N ASN A 72 -21.29 -12.70 7.27
CA ASN A 72 -22.42 -13.42 7.85
C ASN A 72 -22.83 -12.81 9.19
N ALA A 73 -23.96 -13.26 9.75
CA ALA A 73 -24.56 -12.68 10.95
C ALA A 73 -23.67 -12.68 12.20
N ARG A 74 -22.62 -13.53 12.24
CA ARG A 74 -21.71 -13.67 13.39
C ARG A 74 -20.25 -13.32 13.06
N GLY A 75 -20.00 -12.72 11.91
CA GLY A 75 -18.65 -12.39 11.44
C GLY A 75 -18.52 -12.54 9.94
N GLY A 76 -17.61 -13.38 9.48
CA GLY A 76 -17.37 -13.55 8.05
C GLY A 76 -16.32 -14.60 7.70
N VAL A 77 -16.12 -14.78 6.40
CA VAL A 77 -15.18 -15.73 5.82
C VAL A 77 -14.28 -15.02 4.80
N GLN A 78 -12.97 -15.09 5.00
CA GLN A 78 -11.96 -14.72 3.99
C GLN A 78 -11.56 -16.00 3.25
N THR A 79 -11.68 -16.02 1.93
CA THR A 79 -11.19 -17.11 1.07
C THR A 79 -10.22 -16.52 0.05
N VAL A 80 -9.06 -17.14 -0.15
CA VAL A 80 -8.13 -16.77 -1.23
C VAL A 80 -7.89 -18.00 -2.08
N LEU A 81 -8.12 -17.86 -3.38
CA LEU A 81 -8.03 -18.95 -4.34
C LEU A 81 -7.09 -18.57 -5.47
N ALA A 82 -6.32 -19.55 -5.95
CA ALA A 82 -5.68 -19.47 -7.26
C ALA A 82 -6.74 -19.58 -8.35
N ASP A 83 -6.62 -18.76 -9.39
CA ASP A 83 -7.56 -18.78 -10.52
C ASP A 83 -7.42 -20.07 -11.34
N ASP A 84 -6.22 -20.64 -11.38
CA ASP A 84 -5.95 -21.98 -11.89
C ASP A 84 -5.84 -22.99 -10.73
N PRO A 85 -6.79 -23.92 -10.56
CA PRO A 85 -6.73 -24.93 -9.50
C PRO A 85 -5.58 -25.94 -9.67
N GLY A 86 -4.91 -25.95 -10.82
CA GLY A 86 -3.70 -26.72 -11.09
C GLY A 86 -2.40 -26.01 -10.67
N ASP A 87 -2.42 -24.71 -10.37
CA ASP A 87 -1.21 -23.97 -9.99
C ASP A 87 -0.82 -24.25 -8.53
N ARG A 88 -0.10 -25.36 -8.35
CA ARG A 88 0.40 -25.79 -7.05
C ARG A 88 1.29 -24.73 -6.37
N SER A 89 2.03 -23.94 -7.14
CA SER A 89 2.90 -22.90 -6.58
C SER A 89 2.07 -21.79 -5.93
N GLN A 90 1.06 -21.27 -6.64
CA GLN A 90 0.17 -20.24 -6.10
C GLN A 90 -0.61 -20.78 -4.90
N ILE A 91 -1.13 -22.00 -4.99
CA ILE A 91 -1.88 -22.64 -3.91
C ILE A 91 -1.04 -22.76 -2.63
N ASP A 92 0.19 -23.24 -2.73
CA ASP A 92 1.06 -23.44 -1.56
C ASP A 92 1.47 -22.08 -0.94
N LEU A 93 1.70 -21.04 -1.76
CA LEU A 93 1.97 -19.67 -1.31
C LEU A 93 0.77 -19.05 -0.60
N ILE A 94 -0.45 -19.21 -1.14
CA ILE A 94 -1.69 -18.76 -0.50
C ILE A 94 -1.86 -19.40 0.87
N ARG A 95 -1.73 -20.73 0.95
CA ARG A 95 -1.90 -21.47 2.21
C ARG A 95 -0.88 -21.04 3.25
N GLY A 96 0.39 -20.92 2.86
CA GLY A 96 1.44 -20.45 3.75
C GLY A 96 1.20 -19.02 4.25
N HIS A 97 0.70 -18.14 3.39
CA HIS A 97 0.34 -16.77 3.76
C HIS A 97 -0.82 -16.74 4.77
N LEU A 98 -1.94 -17.40 4.49
CA LEU A 98 -3.11 -17.40 5.37
C LEU A 98 -2.84 -18.08 6.73
N ASP A 99 -2.01 -19.12 6.74
CA ASP A 99 -1.57 -19.78 7.96
C ASP A 99 -0.66 -18.86 8.81
N LYS A 100 0.17 -18.02 8.19
CA LYS A 100 0.91 -16.96 8.88
C LYS A 100 -0.05 -15.88 9.41
N GLU A 101 -0.99 -15.40 8.60
CA GLU A 101 -1.95 -14.36 8.99
C GLU A 101 -2.77 -14.79 10.20
N ILE A 102 -3.37 -15.98 10.18
CA ILE A 102 -4.20 -16.44 11.31
C ILE A 102 -3.42 -16.52 12.62
N ARG A 103 -2.13 -16.90 12.59
CA ARG A 103 -1.28 -16.90 13.79
C ARG A 103 -1.11 -15.51 14.37
N ARG A 104 -0.92 -14.49 13.53
CA ARG A 104 -0.75 -13.10 13.95
C ARG A 104 -2.06 -12.46 14.38
N PHE A 105 -3.14 -12.67 13.63
CA PHE A 105 -4.46 -12.13 13.98
C PHE A 105 -4.96 -12.67 15.33
N ARG A 106 -4.65 -13.93 15.67
CA ARG A 106 -4.95 -14.51 16.98
C ARG A 106 -4.24 -13.81 18.14
N THR A 107 -3.16 -13.08 17.90
CA THR A 107 -2.47 -12.25 18.89
C THR A 107 -2.78 -10.76 18.74
N GLY A 108 -3.80 -10.40 17.94
CA GLY A 108 -4.21 -9.02 17.70
C GLY A 108 -3.31 -8.27 16.72
N ASP A 109 -2.39 -8.96 16.06
CA ASP A 109 -1.45 -8.36 15.13
C ASP A 109 -1.97 -8.41 13.69
N PHE A 110 -2.58 -7.30 13.26
CA PHE A 110 -3.07 -7.09 11.90
C PHE A 110 -2.08 -6.29 11.02
N GLY A 111 -0.78 -6.41 11.30
CA GLY A 111 0.26 -5.61 10.63
C GLY A 111 0.40 -5.85 9.13
N ASP A 112 0.14 -7.08 8.63
CA ASP A 112 0.18 -7.36 7.18
C ASP A 112 -0.90 -6.54 6.44
N PRO A 113 -2.20 -6.59 6.82
CA PRO A 113 -3.21 -5.67 6.29
C PRO A 113 -2.86 -4.19 6.47
N ALA A 114 -2.37 -3.77 7.63
CA ALA A 114 -2.02 -2.37 7.88
C ALA A 114 -0.90 -1.87 6.94
N THR A 115 0.07 -2.72 6.63
CA THR A 115 1.17 -2.41 5.69
C THR A 115 0.65 -2.14 4.28
N ILE A 116 -0.32 -2.95 3.82
CA ILE A 116 -0.89 -2.83 2.48
C ILE A 116 -1.89 -1.66 2.40
N HIS A 117 -2.82 -1.59 3.35
CA HIS A 117 -4.02 -0.75 3.28
C HIS A 117 -3.90 0.57 4.06
N GLY A 118 -2.90 0.66 4.94
CA GLY A 118 -2.68 1.72 5.91
C GLY A 118 -3.29 1.41 7.27
N ASP A 119 -2.68 1.93 8.33
CA ASP A 119 -3.08 1.67 9.73
C ASP A 119 -4.53 2.07 10.05
N ARG A 120 -5.10 2.99 9.27
CA ARG A 120 -6.47 3.49 9.45
C ARG A 120 -7.50 2.77 8.57
N MET A 121 -7.18 1.60 8.03
CA MET A 121 -8.16 0.80 7.31
C MET A 121 -9.34 0.51 8.25
N PRO A 122 -10.60 0.69 7.78
CA PRO A 122 -11.79 0.44 8.59
C PRO A 122 -11.74 -0.93 9.26
N GLY A 123 -12.10 -0.97 10.54
CA GLY A 123 -12.14 -2.20 11.34
C GLY A 123 -10.83 -2.59 12.05
N LEU A 124 -9.64 -2.33 11.48
CA LEU A 124 -8.38 -2.89 11.99
C LEU A 124 -8.12 -2.63 13.48
N ASP A 125 -8.24 -1.38 13.94
CA ASP A 125 -8.01 -1.02 15.35
C ASP A 125 -8.92 -1.81 16.30
N ARG A 126 -10.20 -1.95 15.93
CA ARG A 126 -11.20 -2.68 16.74
C ARG A 126 -10.94 -4.19 16.72
N LEU A 127 -10.55 -4.74 15.58
CA LEU A 127 -10.22 -6.15 15.43
C LEU A 127 -8.96 -6.50 16.22
N GLY A 128 -7.93 -5.66 16.16
CA GLY A 128 -6.70 -5.79 16.95
C GLY A 128 -7.00 -5.77 18.45
N ALA A 129 -7.72 -4.76 18.94
CA ALA A 129 -8.07 -4.67 20.36
C ALA A 129 -9.03 -5.78 20.83
N GLY A 130 -9.90 -6.27 19.94
CA GLY A 130 -10.93 -7.27 20.23
C GLY A 130 -10.53 -8.71 19.99
N HIS A 131 -9.30 -8.99 19.55
CA HIS A 131 -8.89 -10.26 18.97
C HIS A 131 -9.20 -11.49 19.84
N THR A 132 -9.08 -11.39 21.17
CA THR A 132 -9.36 -12.48 22.11
C THR A 132 -10.82 -12.94 22.13
N ARG A 133 -11.74 -12.10 21.60
CA ARG A 133 -13.18 -12.35 21.52
C ARG A 133 -13.62 -12.81 20.13
N ILE A 134 -12.68 -12.95 19.19
CA ILE A 134 -12.94 -13.43 17.83
C ILE A 134 -12.36 -14.83 17.71
N ARG A 135 -13.22 -15.82 17.49
CA ARG A 135 -12.78 -17.16 17.10
C ARG A 135 -12.39 -17.14 15.64
N MET A 136 -11.14 -17.47 15.38
CA MET A 136 -10.57 -17.57 14.03
C MET A 136 -10.14 -19.01 13.75
N THR A 137 -10.59 -19.57 12.62
CA THR A 137 -10.20 -20.93 12.18
C THR A 137 -9.73 -20.91 10.74
N TYR A 138 -8.63 -21.61 10.46
CA TYR A 138 -8.07 -21.76 9.13
C TYR A 138 -8.39 -23.15 8.57
N GLN A 139 -8.60 -23.24 7.26
CA GLN A 139 -8.81 -24.49 6.53
C GLN A 139 -8.18 -24.41 5.14
N ASP A 140 -7.47 -25.47 4.74
CA ASP A 140 -7.03 -25.66 3.35
C ASP A 140 -8.21 -25.89 2.42
N MET A 141 -8.19 -25.25 1.25
CA MET A 141 -9.14 -25.45 0.15
C MET A 141 -8.42 -26.08 -1.05
N PRO A 142 -9.07 -26.83 -1.96
CA PRO A 142 -8.40 -27.45 -3.09
C PRO A 142 -7.53 -26.49 -3.92
N ALA A 143 -8.02 -25.27 -4.14
CA ALA A 143 -7.34 -24.20 -4.91
C ALA A 143 -6.78 -23.06 -4.03
N GLY A 144 -6.63 -23.24 -2.71
CA GLY A 144 -6.10 -22.18 -1.84
C GLY A 144 -6.38 -22.43 -0.36
N GLY A 145 -6.91 -21.42 0.34
CA GLY A 145 -7.23 -21.51 1.76
C GLY A 145 -8.33 -20.55 2.21
N ARG A 146 -8.82 -20.75 3.43
CA ARG A 146 -9.91 -19.98 4.02
C ARG A 146 -9.68 -19.70 5.50
N ILE A 147 -10.00 -18.50 5.94
CA ILE A 147 -10.10 -18.12 7.36
C ILE A 147 -11.57 -17.79 7.67
N THR A 148 -12.12 -18.41 8.71
CA THR A 148 -13.45 -18.08 9.24
C THR A 148 -13.30 -17.31 10.54
N TYR A 149 -14.02 -16.19 10.63
CA TYR A 149 -14.07 -15.29 11.78
C TYR A 149 -15.47 -15.36 12.39
N SER A 150 -15.56 -15.58 13.70
CA SER A 150 -16.83 -15.64 14.42
C SER A 150 -16.76 -15.03 15.80
N THR A 151 -17.78 -14.29 16.20
CA THR A 151 -17.92 -13.67 17.52
C THR A 151 -19.39 -13.41 17.83
N ASP A 152 -19.72 -13.36 19.13
CA ASP A 152 -21.05 -12.96 19.60
C ASP A 152 -21.11 -11.46 19.94
N ASP A 153 -19.99 -10.73 19.80
CA ASP A 153 -19.94 -9.28 19.97
C ASP A 153 -20.34 -8.56 18.67
N GLU A 154 -21.50 -7.91 18.67
CA GLU A 154 -22.04 -7.20 17.51
C GLU A 154 -21.14 -6.05 17.03
N THR A 155 -20.37 -5.41 17.91
CA THR A 155 -19.42 -4.35 17.52
C THR A 155 -18.25 -4.94 16.74
N LEU A 156 -17.76 -6.12 17.12
CA LEU A 156 -16.72 -6.83 16.40
C LEU A 156 -17.22 -7.45 15.09
N VAL A 157 -18.49 -7.88 15.03
CA VAL A 157 -19.12 -8.26 13.75
C VAL A 157 -19.12 -7.06 12.79
N GLY A 158 -19.55 -5.89 13.25
CA GLY A 158 -19.50 -4.66 12.45
C GLY A 158 -18.08 -4.31 11.99
N ALA A 159 -17.09 -4.44 12.87
CA ALA A 159 -15.68 -4.20 12.51
C ALA A 159 -15.15 -5.18 11.46
N LEU A 160 -15.54 -6.46 11.51
CA LEU A 160 -15.20 -7.44 10.47
C LEU A 160 -15.81 -7.05 9.11
N HIS A 161 -17.07 -6.58 9.12
CA HIS A 161 -17.78 -6.17 7.91
C HIS A 161 -17.16 -4.93 7.29
N ASP A 162 -16.85 -3.92 8.10
CA ASP A 162 -16.15 -2.70 7.66
C ASP A 162 -14.79 -3.04 7.04
N TRP A 163 -14.04 -3.95 7.67
CA TRP A 163 -12.74 -4.40 7.18
C TRP A 163 -12.87 -5.16 5.85
N PHE A 164 -13.85 -6.06 5.74
CA PHE A 164 -14.11 -6.82 4.51
C PHE A 164 -14.51 -5.92 3.34
N ASP A 165 -15.39 -4.95 3.56
CA ASP A 165 -15.81 -4.01 2.52
C ASP A 165 -14.63 -3.13 2.06
N ALA A 166 -13.77 -2.72 3.00
CA ALA A 166 -12.54 -1.99 2.68
C ALA A 166 -11.56 -2.84 1.87
N GLN A 167 -11.38 -4.12 2.22
CA GLN A 167 -10.54 -5.05 1.46
C GLN A 167 -11.02 -5.18 0.00
N VAL A 168 -12.32 -5.42 -0.20
CA VAL A 168 -12.93 -5.55 -1.53
C VAL A 168 -12.73 -4.27 -2.35
N SER A 169 -12.95 -3.09 -1.74
CA SER A 169 -12.71 -1.81 -2.40
C SER A 169 -11.24 -1.61 -2.80
N ASP A 170 -10.30 -1.96 -1.92
CA ASP A 170 -8.87 -1.71 -2.10
C ASP A 170 -8.19 -2.66 -3.09
N HIS A 171 -8.61 -3.92 -3.13
CA HIS A 171 -8.05 -4.92 -4.06
C HIS A 171 -8.70 -4.88 -5.45
N GLY A 172 -9.83 -4.18 -5.60
CA GLY A 172 -10.48 -3.96 -6.89
C GLY A 172 -10.81 -5.27 -7.60
N ARG A 173 -10.31 -5.45 -8.82
CA ARG A 173 -10.62 -6.64 -9.64
C ARG A 173 -10.14 -7.97 -9.05
N HIS A 174 -9.23 -7.95 -8.06
CA HIS A 174 -8.69 -9.15 -7.42
C HIS A 174 -9.50 -9.58 -6.18
N ALA A 175 -10.59 -8.86 -5.84
CA ALA A 175 -11.42 -9.18 -4.69
C ALA A 175 -12.91 -8.95 -4.94
N GLY A 176 -13.75 -9.69 -4.21
CA GLY A 176 -15.19 -9.51 -4.23
C GLY A 176 -15.88 -10.15 -3.02
N HIS A 177 -17.20 -10.03 -3.00
CA HIS A 177 -18.06 -10.87 -2.16
C HIS A 177 -18.51 -12.09 -2.98
N GLY A 178 -18.56 -13.25 -2.37
CA GLY A 178 -19.03 -14.53 -2.91
C GLY A 178 -20.39 -14.96 -2.40
#